data_AF-A0A2G2YM42-F1
#
_entry.id   AF-A0A2G2YM42-F1
#
_cell.length_a   1.000
_cell.length_b   1.000
_cell.length_c   1.000
_cell.angle_alpha   90.00
_cell.angle_beta   90.00
_cell.angle_gamma   90.00
#
_symmetry.space_group_name_H-M   'P 1'
#
loop_
_entity.id
_entity.type
_entity.pdbx_description
1 polymer ?
#
loop_
_entity_poly.entity_id
_entity_poly.type
_entity_poly.pdbx_seq_one_letter_code
_entity_poly.pdbx_strand_id
1 'polypeptide(L)' 'MITPLLGYTLNRRSRNFDPNVRCAYHSNAQGHSIEDCQDLKRKIEKMIQDGSIMVQNIDREESSSYADMQTSG' A
#
# COMPACT_ATOMS: atom_id res chain seq x y z
N MET A 1 -20.02 17.77 2.88
CA MET A 1 -20.19 16.85 1.74
C MET A 1 -18.90 16.91 0.93
N ILE A 2 -18.15 15.81 0.83
CA ILE A 2 -16.87 15.80 0.11
C ILE A 2 -17.20 15.64 -1.37
N THR A 3 -16.92 16.66 -2.16
CA THR A 3 -17.18 16.69 -3.60
C THR A 3 -16.29 15.64 -4.28
N PRO A 4 -16.85 14.72 -5.08
CA PRO A 4 -16.04 13.81 -5.87
C PRO A 4 -15.19 14.65 -6.84
N LEU A 5 -13.88 14.41 -6.88
CA LEU A 5 -13.03 15.01 -7.89
C LEU A 5 -13.56 14.55 -9.26
N LEU A 6 -14.08 15.51 -10.02
CA LEU A 6 -14.77 15.38 -11.32
C LEU A 6 -13.91 14.76 -12.45
N GLY A 7 -12.77 14.15 -12.12
CA GLY A 7 -11.85 13.53 -13.06
C GLY A 7 -11.66 12.03 -12.87
N TYR A 8 -12.43 11.35 -12.00
CA TYR A 8 -12.29 9.90 -11.85
C TYR A 8 -12.93 9.18 -13.03
N THR A 9 -12.23 9.17 -14.16
CA THR A 9 -12.50 8.28 -15.28
C THR A 9 -12.24 6.87 -14.76
N LEU A 10 -13.27 6.24 -14.19
CA LEU A 10 -13.39 4.80 -14.22
C LEU A 10 -13.30 4.40 -15.69
N ASN A 11 -12.09 4.14 -16.16
CA ASN A 11 -11.90 3.70 -17.51
C ASN A 11 -12.46 2.27 -17.54
N ARG A 12 -13.73 2.16 -17.93
CA ARG A 12 -14.43 0.89 -18.12
C ARG A 12 -13.76 0.00 -19.19
N ARG A 13 -12.74 0.53 -19.88
CA ARG A 13 -11.85 -0.17 -20.82
C ARG A 13 -10.45 -0.44 -20.24
N SER A 14 -10.19 -0.10 -18.98
CA SER A 14 -8.97 -0.53 -18.30
C SER A 14 -8.96 -2.05 -18.19
N ARG A 15 -7.80 -2.67 -18.40
CA ARG A 15 -7.65 -4.13 -18.32
C ARG A 15 -8.03 -4.70 -16.94
N ASN A 16 -8.04 -3.85 -15.92
CA ASN A 16 -8.26 -4.23 -14.52
C ASN A 16 -9.63 -3.77 -14.01
N PHE A 17 -10.60 -3.51 -14.91
CA PHE A 17 -11.96 -3.19 -14.51
C PHE A 17 -12.75 -4.47 -14.18
N ASP A 18 -13.08 -4.64 -12.92
CA ASP A 18 -13.99 -5.63 -12.36
C ASP A 18 -15.20 -4.94 -11.70
N PRO A 19 -16.42 -5.16 -12.20
CA PRO A 19 -17.62 -4.60 -11.60
C PRO A 19 -17.92 -5.13 -10.17
N ASN A 20 -17.33 -6.24 -9.75
CA ASN A 20 -17.60 -6.79 -8.42
C ASN A 20 -16.67 -6.21 -7.35
N VAL A 21 -15.63 -5.48 -7.76
CA VAL A 21 -14.61 -4.94 -6.86
C VAL A 21 -14.82 -3.45 -6.65
N ARG A 22 -14.56 -2.98 -5.43
CA ARG A 22 -14.70 -1.58 -5.02
C ARG A 22 -13.37 -1.04 -4.48
N CYS A 23 -13.02 0.18 -4.88
CA CYS A 23 -11.81 0.83 -4.41
C CYS A 23 -12.13 1.82 -3.27
N ALA A 24 -11.63 1.56 -2.06
CA ALA A 24 -11.85 2.43 -0.91
C ALA A 24 -11.22 3.84 -1.10
N TYR A 25 -10.09 3.93 -1.80
CA TYR A 25 -9.44 5.21 -2.10
C TYR A 25 -10.33 6.14 -2.96
N HIS A 26 -11.22 5.56 -3.77
CA HIS A 26 -12.19 6.28 -4.59
C HIS A 26 -13.61 6.21 -4.04
N SER A 27 -13.77 6.26 -2.72
CA SER A 27 -15.08 6.25 -2.07
C SER A 27 -15.95 5.04 -2.45
N ASN A 28 -15.32 3.86 -2.53
CA ASN A 28 -15.95 2.59 -2.90
C ASN A 28 -16.51 2.54 -4.33
N ALA A 29 -15.92 3.32 -5.25
CA ALA A 29 -16.22 3.24 -6.68
C ALA A 29 -15.92 1.84 -7.23
N GLN A 30 -16.78 1.38 -8.13
CA GLN A 30 -16.70 0.09 -8.80
C GLN A 30 -15.55 0.07 -9.82
N GLY A 31 -14.75 -0.99 -9.86
CA GLY A 31 -13.73 -1.20 -10.88
C GLY A 31 -12.54 -2.01 -10.40
N HIS A 32 -11.72 -1.47 -9.49
CA HIS A 32 -10.52 -2.18 -9.03
C HIS A 32 -10.43 -2.19 -7.51
N SER A 33 -9.57 -3.05 -6.97
CA SER A 33 -9.29 -3.12 -5.54
C SER A 33 -8.43 -1.93 -5.11
N ILE A 34 -8.38 -1.64 -3.80
CA ILE A 34 -7.43 -0.64 -3.30
C ILE A 34 -5.96 -1.04 -3.56
N GLU A 35 -5.67 -2.34 -3.57
CA GLU A 35 -4.33 -2.89 -3.82
C GLU A 35 -3.86 -2.65 -5.26
N ASP A 36 -4.80 -2.63 -6.21
CA ASP A 36 -4.52 -2.38 -7.62
C ASP A 36 -4.60 -0.90 -8.02
N CYS A 37 -4.95 -0.03 -7.09
CA CYS A 37 -5.16 1.38 -7.35
C CYS A 37 -3.83 2.09 -7.69
N GLN A 38 -3.66 2.38 -8.98
CA GLN A 38 -2.46 3.04 -9.49
C GLN A 38 -2.32 4.49 -9.02
N ASP A 39 -3.44 5.18 -8.79
CA ASP A 39 -3.42 6.54 -8.25
C ASP A 39 -2.93 6.57 -6.80
N LEU A 40 -3.39 5.61 -5.99
CA LEU A 40 -2.91 5.45 -4.62
C LEU A 40 -1.40 5.15 -4.61
N LYS A 41 -0.94 4.19 -5.44
CA LYS A 41 0.49 3.84 -5.56
C LYS A 41 1.34 5.07 -5.89
N ARG A 42 0.98 5.81 -6.94
CA ARG A 42 1.67 7.06 -7.31
C ARG A 42 1.64 8.11 -6.21
N LYS A 43 0.52 8.23 -5.49
CA LYS A 43 0.42 9.21 -4.40
C LYS A 43 1.32 8.84 -3.23
N ILE A 44 1.40 7.56 -2.86
CA ILE A 44 2.32 7.05 -1.84
C ILE A 44 3.76 7.28 -2.27
N GLU A 45 4.13 6.91 -3.50
CA GLU A 45 5.48 7.16 -4.05
C GLU A 45 5.85 8.64 -3.97
N LYS A 46 4.93 9.53 -4.35
CA LYS A 46 5.14 10.98 -4.22
C LYS A 46 5.35 11.40 -2.76
N MET A 47 4.54 10.89 -1.82
CA MET A 47 4.70 11.22 -0.40
C MET A 47 6.05 10.75 0.15
N ILE A 48 6.58 9.64 -0.35
CA ILE A 48 7.93 9.15 -0.01
C ILE A 48 8.99 10.10 -0.58
N GLN A 49 8.87 10.47 -1.87
CA GLN A 49 9.81 11.39 -2.53
C GLN A 49 9.82 12.78 -1.89
N ASP A 50 8.64 13.27 -1.47
CA ASP A 50 8.48 14.55 -0.77
C ASP A 50 8.95 14.47 0.70
N GLY A 51 9.36 13.30 1.20
CA GLY A 51 9.77 13.08 2.59
C GLY A 51 8.63 13.20 3.62
N SER A 52 7.37 13.18 3.15
CA SER A 52 6.19 13.28 4.01
C SER A 52 5.95 12.01 4.83
N ILE A 53 6.38 10.86 4.28
CA ILE A 53 6.30 9.55 4.93
C ILE A 53 7.60 8.78 4.67
N MET A 54 7.96 7.88 5.60
CA MET A 54 9.10 6.96 5.45
C MET A 54 8.61 5.52 5.53
N VAL A 55 9.19 4.65 4.72
CA VAL A 55 8.93 3.20 4.74
C VAL A 55 10.03 2.54 5.57
N GLN A 56 9.64 1.77 6.58
CA GLN A 56 10.55 0.99 7.41
C GLN A 56 10.38 -0.49 7.07
N ASN A 57 11.47 -1.19 6.78
CA ASN A 57 11.44 -2.64 6.77
C ASN A 57 11.56 -3.13 8.21
N ILE A 58 10.59 -3.92 8.65
CA ILE A 58 10.60 -4.54 9.97
C ILE A 58 11.12 -5.95 9.76
N ASP A 59 12.39 -6.06 9.34
CA ASP A 59 13.06 -7.34 9.31
C ASP A 59 13.13 -7.83 10.77
N ARG A 60 12.30 -8.84 11.11
CA ARG A 60 12.42 -9.57 12.37
C ARG A 60 13.71 -10.41 12.27
N GLU A 61 14.84 -9.75 12.42
CA GLU A 61 16.08 -10.42 12.75
C GLU A 61 15.90 -10.98 14.16
N GLU A 62 15.61 -12.28 14.24
CA GLU A 62 15.71 -13.05 15.47
C GLU A 62 17.17 -13.03 15.92
N SER A 63 17.58 -11.96 16.62
CA SER A 63 18.85 -11.91 17.32
C SER A 63 18.74 -12.80 18.55
N SER A 64 18.76 -14.12 18.32
CA SER A 64 18.97 -15.13 19.35
C SER A 64 20.39 -15.69 19.18
N SER A 65 21.39 -14.85 19.43
CA SER A 65 22.72 -15.35 19.78
C SER A 65 22.72 -15.61 21.28
N TYR A 66 22.24 -16.79 21.71
CA TYR A 66 22.60 -17.28 23.03
C TYR A 66 24.11 -17.55 22.98
N ALA A 67 24.88 -16.86 23.83
CA ALA A 67 26.30 -17.16 23.99
C ALA A 67 26.42 -18.53 24.69
N ASP A 68 27.09 -19.47 24.03
CA ASP A 68 27.55 -20.72 24.63
C ASP A 68 28.48 -20.41 25.82
N MET A 69 27.93 -20.44 27.02
CA MET A 69 28.71 -20.51 28.26
C MET A 69 28.75 -21.98 28.68
N GLN A 70 29.80 -22.71 28.29
CA GLN A 70 30.15 -23.96 28.97
C GLN A 70 31.36 -23.71 29.87
N THR A 71 31.05 -23.65 31.16
CA THR A 71 31.94 -23.64 32.31
C THR A 71 32.73 -24.95 32.40
N SER A 72 33.97 -24.82 32.86
CA SER A 72 34.96 -25.86 33.13
C SER A 72 34.47 -27.08 33.91
N GLY A 73 35.12 -28.22 33.63
CA GLY A 73 35.32 -29.36 34.52
C GLY A 73 36.69 -29.97 34.24
#